data_AF-A0A1F4AAD5-F1
#
_entry.id   AF-A0A1F4AAD5-F1
#
_cell.length_a   1.000
_cell.length_b   1.000
_cell.length_c   1.000
_cell.angle_alpha   90.00
_cell.angle_beta   90.00
_cell.angle_gamma   90.00
#
_symmetry.space_group_name_H-M   'P 1'
#
loop_
_entity.id
_entity.type
_entity.pdbx_description
1 polymer ?
#
loop_
_entity_poly.entity_id
_entity_poly.type
_entity_poly.pdbx_seq_one_letter_code
_entity_poly.pdbx_strand_id
1 'polypeptide(L)'
;AYEIQRAVGSTAHDSALKEAAEEISRQFKQCTRCGKWVCEPVCWNKKMQLCEGCAPDLDEEMAAAQAGAAKEQIQAKARSVDWTAQRDVATVTGVACPSCGAKTQGGKFCPECGAAVSAKKRCSKCGAEADGDPKFCPECGQKYA
;
A
#
# COMPACT_ATOMS: atom_id res chain seq x y z
N ALA A 1 8.48 -12.95 23.68
CA ALA A 1 7.70 -14.16 23.31
C ALA A 1 7.09 -14.84 24.54
N TYR A 2 7.89 -15.24 25.54
CA TYR A 2 7.42 -15.90 26.76
C TYR A 2 6.40 -15.08 27.59
N GLU A 3 6.63 -13.77 27.76
CA GLU A 3 5.70 -12.92 28.53
C GLU A 3 4.35 -12.71 27.83
N ILE A 4 4.34 -12.66 26.50
CA ILE A 4 3.11 -12.58 25.69
C ILE A 4 2.31 -13.90 25.82
N GLN A 5 2.99 -15.04 25.75
CA GLN A 5 2.37 -16.35 25.95
C GLN A 5 1.79 -16.51 27.36
N ARG A 6 2.46 -16.00 28.40
CA ARG A 6 1.96 -16.02 29.78
C ARG A 6 0.73 -15.13 29.99
N ALA A 7 0.67 -13.99 29.31
CA ALA A 7 -0.47 -13.08 29.38
C ALA A 7 -1.71 -13.63 28.65
N VAL A 8 -1.50 -14.27 27.49
CA VAL A 8 -2.59 -14.80 26.64
C VAL A 8 -3.03 -16.21 27.06
N GLY A 9 -2.12 -17.05 27.56
CA GLY A 9 -2.41 -18.43 27.93
C GLY A 9 -2.80 -18.64 29.40
N SER A 10 -3.32 -17.62 30.07
CA SER A 10 -3.79 -17.76 31.46
C SER A 10 -5.20 -18.33 31.51
N THR A 11 -5.54 -19.05 32.59
CA THR A 11 -6.88 -19.63 32.78
C THR A 11 -7.99 -18.57 32.79
N ALA A 12 -7.69 -17.36 33.28
CA ALA A 12 -8.60 -16.22 33.24
C ALA A 12 -8.87 -15.78 31.80
N HIS A 13 -7.85 -15.76 30.94
CA HIS A 13 -8.00 -15.45 29.52
C HIS A 13 -8.82 -16.52 28.80
N ASP A 14 -8.56 -17.81 29.07
CA ASP A 14 -9.33 -18.90 28.48
C ASP A 14 -10.81 -18.88 28.90
N SER A 15 -11.10 -18.56 30.17
CA SER A 15 -12.48 -18.39 30.67
C SER A 15 -13.18 -17.22 29.99
N ALA A 16 -12.51 -16.06 29.90
CA ALA A 16 -13.07 -14.88 29.24
C ALA A 16 -13.32 -15.14 27.75
N LEU A 17 -12.42 -15.86 27.07
CA LEU A 17 -12.60 -16.26 25.67
C LEU A 17 -13.80 -17.19 25.51
N LYS A 18 -13.97 -18.15 26.43
CA LYS A 18 -15.11 -19.07 26.41
C LYS A 18 -16.43 -18.33 26.61
N GLU A 19 -16.51 -17.44 27.58
CA GLU A 19 -17.70 -16.62 27.83
C GLU A 19 -18.08 -15.77 26.61
N ALA A 20 -17.09 -15.09 26.01
CA ALA A 20 -17.29 -14.32 24.79
C ALA A 20 -17.74 -15.20 23.60
N ALA A 21 -17.16 -16.40 23.46
CA ALA A 21 -17.55 -17.35 22.42
C ALA A 21 -18.99 -17.85 22.60
N GLU A 22 -19.40 -18.15 23.83
CA GLU A 22 -20.76 -18.57 24.15
C GLU A 22 -21.78 -17.45 23.86
N GLU A 23 -21.45 -16.19 24.21
CA GLU A 23 -22.28 -15.02 23.94
C GLU A 23 -22.57 -14.85 22.44
N ILE A 24 -21.52 -14.94 21.61
CA ILE A 24 -21.65 -14.67 20.17
C ILE A 24 -22.07 -15.89 19.35
N SER A 25 -21.93 -17.11 19.88
CA SER A 25 -22.21 -18.38 19.17
C SER A 25 -23.58 -18.42 18.49
N ARG A 26 -24.59 -17.79 19.12
CA ARG A 26 -25.98 -17.72 18.62
C ARG A 26 -26.11 -16.93 17.32
N GLN A 27 -25.15 -16.06 17.02
CA GLN A 27 -25.14 -15.26 15.80
C GLN A 27 -24.48 -16.00 14.64
N PHE A 28 -24.02 -17.24 14.80
CA PHE A 28 -23.37 -18.00 13.74
C PHE A 28 -24.20 -19.23 13.33
N LYS A 29 -24.21 -19.51 12.03
CA LYS A 29 -24.82 -20.72 11.45
C LYS A 29 -23.78 -21.48 10.65
N GLN A 30 -23.84 -22.81 10.75
CA GLN A 30 -23.05 -23.68 9.89
C GLN A 30 -23.80 -23.94 8.59
N CYS A 31 -23.15 -23.67 7.45
CA CYS A 31 -23.69 -23.95 6.14
C CYS A 31 -23.69 -25.45 5.86
N THR A 32 -24.84 -26.02 5.52
CA THR A 32 -24.99 -27.46 5.24
C THR A 32 -24.35 -27.89 3.93
N ARG A 33 -24.08 -26.97 3.00
CA ARG A 33 -23.41 -27.27 1.72
C ARG A 33 -21.89 -27.32 1.85
N CYS A 34 -21.28 -26.32 2.47
CA CYS A 34 -19.81 -26.20 2.51
C CYS A 34 -19.20 -26.39 3.91
N GLY A 35 -20.01 -26.57 4.95
CA GLY A 35 -19.56 -26.79 6.32
C GLY A 35 -19.02 -25.55 7.05
N LYS A 36 -18.94 -24.39 6.38
CA LYS A 36 -18.41 -23.15 6.97
C LYS A 36 -19.37 -22.56 7.99
N TRP A 37 -18.82 -22.09 9.10
CA TRP A 37 -19.53 -21.23 10.05
C TRP A 37 -19.47 -19.79 9.58
N VAL A 38 -20.63 -19.15 9.45
CA VAL A 38 -20.76 -17.75 9.02
C VAL A 38 -21.73 -17.03 9.95
N CYS A 39 -21.60 -15.70 10.06
CA CYS A 39 -22.55 -14.94 10.87
C CYS A 39 -23.92 -14.89 10.17
N GLU A 40 -24.98 -15.15 10.92
CA GLU A 40 -26.37 -15.07 10.48
C GLU A 40 -26.78 -13.64 10.05
N PRO A 41 -26.33 -12.56 10.72
CA PRO A 41 -26.79 -11.22 10.37
C PRO A 41 -26.30 -10.71 9.00
N VAL A 42 -25.14 -11.16 8.51
CA VAL A 42 -24.48 -10.57 7.33
C VAL A 42 -24.10 -11.59 6.26
N CYS A 43 -23.75 -12.83 6.60
CA CYS A 43 -23.19 -13.79 5.64
C CYS A 43 -24.10 -14.98 5.35
N TRP A 44 -25.32 -14.97 5.89
CA TRP A 44 -26.30 -16.04 5.76
C TRP A 44 -27.50 -15.59 4.93
N ASN A 45 -27.69 -16.25 3.79
CA ASN A 45 -28.85 -16.04 2.97
C ASN A 45 -30.07 -16.72 3.61
N LYS A 46 -30.91 -15.92 4.27
CA LYS A 46 -32.14 -16.40 4.95
C LYS A 46 -33.18 -16.98 3.99
N LYS A 47 -33.22 -16.54 2.73
CA LYS A 47 -34.17 -17.08 1.73
C LYS A 47 -33.76 -18.51 1.33
N MET A 48 -32.46 -18.74 1.14
CA MET A 48 -31.92 -20.02 0.67
C MET A 48 -31.45 -20.96 1.79
N GLN A 49 -31.39 -20.48 3.04
CA GLN A 49 -30.89 -21.24 4.21
C GLN A 49 -29.49 -21.82 3.98
N LEU A 50 -28.62 -21.04 3.33
CA LEU A 50 -27.22 -21.35 3.03
C LEU A 50 -26.36 -20.10 3.22
N CYS A 51 -25.04 -20.24 3.35
CA CYS A 51 -24.16 -19.08 3.35
C CYS A 51 -24.13 -18.40 1.97
N GLU A 52 -23.89 -17.10 1.94
CA GLU A 52 -23.86 -16.32 0.69
C GLU A 52 -22.78 -16.79 -0.28
N GLY A 53 -21.64 -17.30 0.20
CA GLY A 53 -20.65 -17.92 -0.69
C GLY A 53 -21.14 -19.18 -1.42
N CYS A 54 -22.24 -19.80 -0.98
CA CYS A 54 -22.87 -20.95 -1.62
C CYS A 54 -24.14 -20.57 -2.39
N ALA A 55 -24.94 -19.67 -1.82
CA ALA A 55 -26.17 -19.16 -2.42
C ALA A 55 -26.22 -17.65 -2.15
N PRO A 56 -25.56 -16.84 -2.99
CA PRO A 56 -25.50 -15.40 -2.78
C PRO A 56 -26.87 -14.76 -3.01
N ASP A 57 -27.11 -13.59 -2.41
CA ASP A 57 -28.25 -12.76 -2.81
C ASP A 57 -27.92 -12.10 -4.14
N LEU A 58 -28.76 -12.33 -5.15
CA LEU A 58 -28.48 -11.91 -6.52
C LEU A 58 -28.49 -10.39 -6.68
N ASP A 59 -29.27 -9.66 -5.87
CA ASP A 59 -29.32 -8.19 -5.96
C ASP A 59 -28.02 -7.58 -5.44
N GLU A 60 -27.46 -8.14 -4.37
CA GLU A 60 -26.16 -7.75 -3.83
C GLU A 60 -25.02 -8.07 -4.80
N GLU A 61 -25.03 -9.25 -5.42
CA GLU A 61 -24.05 -9.62 -6.44
C GLU A 61 -24.14 -8.73 -7.68
N MET A 62 -25.36 -8.38 -8.12
CA MET A 62 -25.55 -7.44 -9.23
C MET A 62 -24.98 -6.06 -8.89
N ALA A 63 -25.26 -5.54 -7.68
CA ALA A 63 -24.72 -4.27 -7.22
C ALA A 63 -23.19 -4.29 -7.14
N ALA A 64 -22.61 -5.37 -6.59
CA ALA A 64 -21.16 -5.56 -6.50
C ALA A 64 -20.50 -5.64 -7.89
N ALA A 65 -21.10 -6.39 -8.83
CA ALA A 65 -20.62 -6.51 -10.19
C ALA A 65 -20.63 -5.17 -10.94
N GLN A 66 -21.72 -4.40 -10.82
CA GLN A 66 -21.81 -3.06 -11.40
C GLN A 66 -20.75 -2.11 -10.83
N ALA A 67 -20.56 -2.11 -9.51
CA ALA A 67 -19.53 -1.31 -8.86
C ALA A 67 -18.11 -1.72 -9.28
N GLY A 68 -17.87 -3.03 -9.41
CA GLY A 68 -16.62 -3.59 -9.94
C GLY A 68 -16.32 -3.10 -11.35
N ALA A 69 -17.29 -3.22 -12.27
CA ALA A 69 -17.15 -2.74 -13.64
C ALA A 69 -16.91 -1.22 -13.70
N ALA A 70 -17.61 -0.44 -12.88
CA ALA A 70 -17.39 1.01 -12.78
C ALA A 70 -15.97 1.34 -12.31
N LYS A 71 -15.46 0.62 -11.29
CA LYS A 71 -14.08 0.78 -10.79
C LYS A 71 -13.04 0.45 -11.87
N GLU A 72 -13.25 -0.62 -12.63
CA GLU A 72 -12.36 -1.00 -13.74
C GLU A 72 -12.34 0.09 -14.83
N GLN A 73 -13.51 0.62 -15.20
CA GLN A 73 -13.60 1.73 -16.14
C GLN A 73 -12.89 2.98 -15.64
N ILE A 74 -13.04 3.33 -14.35
CA ILE A 74 -12.32 4.45 -13.72
C ILE A 74 -10.81 4.23 -13.82
N GLN A 75 -10.33 3.03 -13.49
CA GLN A 75 -8.90 2.71 -13.56
C GLN A 75 -8.36 2.76 -14.99
N ALA A 76 -9.12 2.23 -15.96
CA ALA A 76 -8.74 2.28 -17.37
C ALA A 76 -8.64 3.73 -17.87
N LYS A 77 -9.64 4.56 -17.56
CA LYS A 77 -9.61 5.99 -17.90
C LYS A 77 -8.45 6.71 -17.22
N ALA A 78 -8.23 6.44 -15.93
CA ALA A 78 -7.11 7.02 -15.20
C ALA A 78 -5.77 6.65 -15.87
N ARG A 79 -5.56 5.40 -16.28
CA ARG A 79 -4.33 4.99 -16.98
C ARG A 79 -4.12 5.69 -18.32
N SER A 80 -5.18 6.13 -18.99
CA SER A 80 -5.09 6.84 -20.29
C SER A 80 -4.72 8.32 -20.17
N VAL A 81 -4.78 8.88 -18.96
CA VAL A 81 -4.38 10.27 -18.72
C VAL A 81 -2.87 10.34 -18.57
N ASP A 82 -2.22 11.25 -19.30
CA ASP A 82 -0.84 11.62 -19.04
C ASP A 82 -0.76 12.49 -17.78
N TRP A 83 -0.59 11.84 -16.62
CA TRP A 83 -0.41 12.50 -15.32
C TRP A 83 0.91 13.27 -15.18
N THR A 84 1.78 13.15 -16.17
CA THR A 84 3.13 13.72 -16.20
C THR A 84 3.28 14.84 -17.21
N ALA A 85 2.23 15.22 -17.94
CA ALA A 85 2.29 16.30 -18.93
C ALA A 85 2.84 17.63 -18.37
N GLN A 86 2.66 17.90 -17.06
CA GLN A 86 3.17 19.08 -16.37
C GLN A 86 4.39 18.78 -15.47
N ARG A 87 4.99 17.59 -15.59
CA ARG A 87 6.13 17.14 -14.78
C ARG A 87 7.30 16.74 -15.66
N ASP A 88 8.46 17.29 -15.38
CA ASP A 88 9.71 16.81 -15.96
C ASP A 88 10.10 15.48 -15.31
N VAL A 89 9.73 14.38 -15.97
CA VAL A 89 10.05 13.01 -15.54
C VAL A 89 11.50 12.62 -15.83
N ALA A 90 12.23 13.37 -16.65
CA ALA A 90 13.62 13.11 -16.96
C ALA A 90 14.56 13.62 -15.86
N THR A 91 14.14 14.63 -15.08
CA THR A 91 14.92 15.13 -13.95
C THR A 91 14.63 14.31 -12.69
N VAL A 92 15.53 13.38 -12.35
CA VAL A 92 15.53 12.68 -11.06
C VAL A 92 15.74 13.71 -9.97
N THR A 93 14.66 14.01 -9.26
CA THR A 93 14.70 14.94 -8.15
C THR A 93 14.63 14.16 -6.86
N GLY A 94 15.60 14.41 -5.98
CA GLY A 94 15.57 13.82 -4.65
C GLY A 94 14.23 14.15 -3.98
N VAL A 95 13.60 13.16 -3.35
CA VAL A 95 12.38 13.34 -2.55
C VAL A 95 12.71 13.98 -1.19
N ALA A 96 13.96 13.83 -0.75
CA ALA A 96 14.51 14.44 0.45
C ALA A 96 15.87 15.07 0.16
N CYS A 97 16.16 16.19 0.82
CA CYS A 97 17.45 16.84 0.76
C CYS A 97 18.53 15.96 1.44
N PRO A 98 19.67 15.68 0.77
CA PRO A 98 20.74 14.87 1.36
C PRO A 98 21.45 15.55 2.55
N SER A 99 21.36 16.89 2.66
CA SER A 99 22.02 17.64 3.73
C SER A 99 21.17 17.79 4.99
N CYS A 100 19.85 18.00 4.88
CA CYS A 100 18.98 18.26 6.03
C CYS A 100 17.78 17.31 6.18
N GLY A 101 17.54 16.42 5.22
CA GLY A 101 16.42 15.47 5.23
C GLY A 101 15.03 16.07 4.92
N ALA A 102 14.92 17.39 4.71
CA ALA A 102 13.66 18.04 4.36
C ALA A 102 13.12 17.54 3.01
N LYS A 103 11.79 17.43 2.88
CA LYS A 103 11.14 17.04 1.62
C LYS A 103 11.39 18.09 0.54
N THR A 104 11.77 17.64 -0.66
CA THR A 104 12.11 18.51 -1.79
C THR A 104 11.12 18.29 -2.93
N GLN A 105 10.68 19.38 -3.57
CA GLN A 105 9.62 19.35 -4.60
C GLN A 105 10.18 19.41 -6.03
N GLY A 106 11.30 18.79 -6.31
CA GLY A 106 11.82 18.82 -7.67
C GLY A 106 12.86 19.90 -8.00
N GLY A 107 13.24 20.72 -7.03
CA GLY A 107 14.20 21.81 -7.24
C GLY A 107 15.66 21.37 -7.27
N LYS A 108 16.52 22.15 -7.94
CA LYS A 108 17.99 21.98 -7.88
C LYS A 108 18.56 22.26 -6.50
N PHE A 109 17.87 23.07 -5.69
CA PHE A 109 18.27 23.46 -4.33
C PHE A 109 17.14 23.17 -3.33
N CYS A 110 17.52 22.87 -2.09
CA CYS A 110 16.59 22.61 -1.00
C CYS A 110 15.98 23.94 -0.53
N PRO A 111 14.64 24.05 -0.42
CA PRO A 111 14.01 25.29 0.04
C PRO A 111 14.29 25.60 1.52
N GLU A 112 14.65 24.60 2.32
CA GLU A 112 14.90 24.76 3.76
C GLU A 112 16.36 25.12 4.07
N CYS A 113 17.33 24.44 3.45
CA CYS A 113 18.74 24.63 3.78
C CYS A 113 19.60 25.19 2.64
N GLY A 114 19.03 25.39 1.44
CA GLY A 114 19.75 25.90 0.28
C GLY A 114 20.75 24.93 -0.36
N ALA A 115 20.98 23.75 0.24
CA ALA A 115 21.89 22.75 -0.31
C ALA A 115 21.38 22.19 -1.65
N ALA A 116 22.30 21.87 -2.56
CA ALA A 116 21.94 21.26 -3.84
C ALA A 116 21.30 19.87 -3.63
N VAL A 117 20.14 19.65 -4.22
CA VAL A 117 19.36 18.39 -4.12
C VAL A 117 19.72 17.43 -5.25
N SER A 118 20.18 17.96 -6.39
CA SER A 118 20.82 17.21 -7.47
C SER A 118 22.24 17.73 -7.68
N ALA A 119 23.23 16.98 -7.22
CA ALA A 119 24.62 17.28 -7.48
C ALA A 119 24.99 16.74 -8.87
N LYS A 120 24.99 17.59 -9.89
CA LYS A 120 25.69 17.29 -11.15
C LYS A 120 27.13 17.75 -10.98
N LYS A 121 28.10 16.82 -10.97
CA LYS A 121 29.53 17.15 -10.94
C LYS A 121 30.04 17.31 -12.36
N ARG A 122 30.60 18.49 -12.67
CA ARG A 122 31.25 18.75 -13.96
C ARG A 122 32.73 18.40 -13.89
N CYS A 123 33.21 17.60 -14.84
CA CYS A 123 34.60 17.19 -14.89
C CYS A 123 35.49 18.37 -15.30
N SER A 124 36.51 18.67 -14.50
CA SER A 124 37.45 19.76 -14.78
C SER A 124 38.37 19.48 -15.99
N LYS A 125 38.53 18.22 -16.40
CA LYS A 125 39.40 17.82 -17.52
C LYS A 125 38.67 17.77 -18.86
N CYS A 126 37.51 17.09 -18.91
CA CYS A 126 36.78 16.88 -20.17
C CYS A 126 35.45 17.64 -20.26
N GLY A 127 35.01 18.31 -19.19
CA GLY A 127 33.76 19.08 -19.17
C GLY A 127 32.47 18.26 -19.03
N ALA A 128 32.55 16.92 -19.01
CA ALA A 128 31.41 16.02 -18.87
C ALA A 128 30.70 16.20 -17.51
N GLU A 129 29.37 16.19 -17.52
CA GLU A 129 28.54 16.22 -16.32
C GLU A 129 28.18 14.80 -15.90
N ALA A 130 28.30 14.50 -14.60
CA ALA A 130 27.86 13.23 -14.05
C ALA A 130 26.86 13.47 -12.91
N ASP A 131 25.80 12.68 -12.89
CA ASP A 131 24.77 12.71 -11.86
C ASP A 131 25.27 12.03 -10.57
N GLY A 132 25.00 12.64 -9.42
CA GLY A 132 25.34 12.11 -8.10
C GLY A 132 26.74 12.49 -7.62
N ASP A 133 27.35 11.61 -6.81
CA ASP A 133 28.71 11.81 -6.26
C ASP A 133 29.70 10.72 -6.75
N PRO A 134 29.95 10.60 -8.06
CA PRO A 134 30.91 9.63 -8.57
C PRO A 134 32.33 10.02 -8.16
N LYS A 135 33.14 9.03 -7.75
CA LYS A 135 34.56 9.23 -7.42
C LYS A 135 35.43 9.49 -8.67
N PHE A 136 35.02 8.97 -9.83
CA PHE A 136 35.74 9.06 -11.10
C PHE A 136 34.81 9.48 -12.24
N CYS A 137 35.33 10.26 -13.18
CA CYS A 137 34.62 10.69 -14.38
C CYS A 137 34.35 9.50 -15.30
N PRO A 138 33.08 9.22 -15.66
CA PRO A 138 32.74 8.08 -16.52
C PRO A 138 33.31 8.21 -17.94
N GLU A 139 33.57 9.43 -18.40
CA GLU A 139 34.06 9.70 -19.76
C GLU A 139 35.59 9.69 -19.88
N CYS A 140 36.32 10.17 -18.88
CA CYS A 140 37.77 10.37 -18.99
C CYS A 140 38.60 9.76 -17.84
N GLY A 141 37.95 9.09 -16.88
CA GLY A 141 38.60 8.45 -15.74
C GLY A 141 39.22 9.40 -14.71
N GLN A 142 39.16 10.71 -14.93
CA GLN A 142 39.67 11.71 -13.98
C GLN A 142 38.91 11.62 -12.67
N LYS A 143 39.63 11.58 -11.55
CA LYS A 143 39.02 11.63 -10.21
C LYS A 143 38.33 12.99 -10.00
N TYR A 144 37.05 12.98 -9.62
CA TYR A 144 36.38 14.21 -9.19
C TYR A 144 36.98 14.67 -7.86
N ALA A 145 37.31 15.96 -7.76
CA ALA A 145 37.76 16.57 -6.50
C ALA A 145 36.58 16.73 -5.53
#